data_AF-A0A740VHI8-F1
#
_entry.id   AF-A0A740VHI8-F1
#
_cell.length_a   1.000
_cell.length_b   1.000
_cell.length_c   1.000
_cell.angle_alpha   90.00
_cell.angle_beta   90.00
_cell.angle_gamma   90.00
#
_symmetry.space_group_name_H-M   'P 1'
#
loop_
_entity.id
_entity.type
_entity.pdbx_description
1 polymer ?
#
loop_
_entity_poly.entity_id
_entity_poly.type
_entity_poly.pdbx_seq_one_letter_code
_entity_poly.pdbx_strand_id
1 'polypeptide(L)'
;MANAQYEKGKIILEHTKSQVKKAGECIRKGNGDIDKSIEIIQQYRAAHLYPLMIIKNLVWKHAQKINKNAIIARRLKRLPTIIDKLRRKTLDGKTPNSIAVTRMSDIGGCRVIVDNRYELLLLDSSLDKSRTTHKSKVKDYIKYPKPTGYRGIHRIYSCYAKDETHQWKGFDIEVQLRTKLQHLWATTVEVVDLCEGRALKTNPFESNPSWIEFFQLMSEFIADEEGFIFIAPTDKNRIKERLISLNQKLNAIDKLRSFNRLFSDKKLNLSDRKGGFVIIALKNNHIYFQVFAHSQKHLAIASYSDVEKDEEANGLFVEMDDLKKLSYAYPNYLIDTKYFIDKFDTYTNSSYWAKSR
;
A
#
# COMPACT_ATOMS: atom_id res chain seq x y z
N MET A 1 0.41 23.26 24.54
CA MET A 1 -0.21 21.94 24.76
C MET A 1 0.03 20.92 23.63
N ALA A 2 0.09 21.30 22.34
CA ALA A 2 0.39 20.38 21.22
C ALA A 2 1.79 19.72 21.26
N ASN A 3 2.78 20.35 21.91
CA ASN A 3 4.17 19.84 21.98
C ASN A 3 4.39 18.65 22.92
N ALA A 4 3.66 18.55 24.05
CA ALA A 4 3.91 17.49 25.04
C ALA A 4 3.43 16.10 24.59
N GLN A 5 2.35 16.05 23.79
CA GLN A 5 1.89 14.81 23.14
C GLN A 5 2.75 14.46 21.91
N TYR A 6 3.41 15.46 21.31
CA TYR A 6 4.38 15.32 20.21
C TYR A 6 5.69 14.66 20.67
N GLU A 7 6.21 15.02 21.85
CA GLU A 7 7.44 14.44 22.41
C GLU A 7 7.23 12.98 22.88
N LYS A 8 6.10 12.67 23.51
CA LYS A 8 5.80 11.30 24.00
C LYS A 8 5.64 10.24 22.90
N GLY A 9 5.50 10.65 21.64
CA GLY A 9 5.32 9.75 20.50
C GLY A 9 6.58 9.44 19.69
N LYS A 10 7.72 10.08 20.01
CA LYS A 10 8.99 9.90 19.30
C LYS A 10 9.69 8.65 19.84
N ILE A 11 9.87 7.68 18.96
CA ILE A 11 10.74 6.54 19.24
C ILE A 11 12.10 6.90 18.68
N ILE A 12 13.03 7.14 19.60
CA ILE A 12 14.43 7.39 19.30
C ILE A 12 15.05 6.07 18.89
N LEU A 13 15.79 6.07 17.79
CA LEU A 13 16.56 4.90 17.40
C LEU A 13 17.77 4.77 18.33
N GLU A 14 17.75 3.75 19.20
CA GLU A 14 18.84 3.45 20.13
C GLU A 14 20.10 2.93 19.41
N HIS A 15 19.92 2.32 18.24
CA HIS A 15 20.98 1.71 17.45
C HIS A 15 21.44 2.58 16.28
N THR A 16 22.73 2.62 16.01
CA THR A 16 23.26 3.28 14.80
C THR A 16 22.74 2.61 13.52
N LYS A 17 22.66 3.35 12.41
CA LYS A 17 22.29 2.75 11.10
C LYS A 17 23.21 1.59 10.68
N SER A 18 24.46 1.60 11.14
CA SER A 18 25.41 0.50 10.92
C SER A 18 25.00 -0.76 11.69
N GLN A 19 24.59 -0.63 12.96
CA GLN A 19 24.04 -1.75 13.74
C GLN A 19 22.75 -2.30 13.14
N VAL A 20 21.82 -1.43 12.71
CA VAL A 20 20.60 -1.86 12.00
C VAL A 20 20.92 -2.61 10.71
N LYS A 21 21.91 -2.11 9.94
CA LYS A 21 22.38 -2.81 8.72
C LYS A 21 22.92 -4.20 9.06
N LYS A 22 23.77 -4.33 10.09
CA LYS A 22 24.32 -5.61 10.55
C LYS A 22 23.24 -6.58 11.01
N ALA A 23 22.24 -6.11 11.76
CA ALA A 23 21.09 -6.92 12.17
C ALA A 23 20.31 -7.45 10.95
N GLY A 24 20.08 -6.61 9.93
CA GLY A 24 19.49 -7.06 8.66
C GLY A 24 20.32 -8.11 7.93
N GLU A 25 21.64 -7.99 7.95
CA GLU A 25 22.54 -8.97 7.34
C GLU A 25 22.56 -10.31 8.10
N CYS A 26 22.52 -10.27 9.44
CA CYS A 26 22.37 -11.43 10.32
C CYS A 26 21.11 -12.24 9.97
N ILE A 27 19.94 -11.59 9.91
CA ILE A 27 18.68 -12.26 9.50
C ILE A 27 18.77 -12.84 8.09
N ARG A 28 19.35 -12.09 7.14
CA ARG A 28 19.47 -12.52 5.75
C ARG A 28 20.38 -13.74 5.58
N LYS A 29 21.49 -13.78 6.31
CA LYS A 29 22.46 -14.88 6.27
C LYS A 29 22.08 -16.06 7.17
N GLY A 30 21.13 -15.86 8.08
CA GLY A 30 20.72 -16.88 9.05
C GLY A 30 21.84 -17.25 10.03
N ASN A 31 22.70 -16.30 10.40
CA ASN A 31 23.85 -16.54 11.27
C ASN A 31 23.88 -15.57 12.45
N GLY A 32 24.42 -15.99 13.60
CA GLY A 32 24.45 -15.16 14.82
C GLY A 32 23.11 -15.11 15.56
N ASP A 33 22.92 -14.06 16.38
CA ASP A 33 21.71 -13.89 17.20
C ASP A 33 20.57 -13.26 16.37
N ILE A 34 19.70 -14.13 15.86
CA ILE A 34 18.57 -13.75 15.02
C ILE A 34 17.51 -13.00 15.84
N ASP A 35 17.23 -13.42 17.06
CA ASP A 35 16.19 -12.83 17.89
C ASP A 35 16.55 -11.39 18.26
N LYS A 36 17.81 -11.17 18.69
CA LYS A 36 18.31 -9.81 18.93
C LYS A 36 18.27 -8.95 17.67
N SER A 37 18.55 -9.54 16.51
CA SER A 37 18.49 -8.82 15.23
C SER A 37 17.05 -8.44 14.84
N ILE A 38 16.07 -9.29 15.16
CA ILE A 38 14.64 -9.00 14.99
C ILE A 38 14.23 -7.83 15.88
N GLU A 39 14.65 -7.81 17.15
CA GLU A 39 14.38 -6.69 18.08
C GLU A 39 14.94 -5.35 17.53
N ILE A 40 16.19 -5.34 17.07
CA ILE A 40 16.83 -4.15 16.47
C ILE A 40 16.03 -3.64 15.27
N ILE A 41 15.55 -4.54 14.40
CA ILE A 41 14.75 -4.18 13.24
C ILE A 41 13.36 -3.69 13.64
N GLN A 42 12.76 -4.28 14.68
CA GLN A 42 11.48 -3.83 15.22
C GLN A 42 11.59 -2.41 15.78
N GLN A 43 12.64 -2.09 16.53
CA GLN A 43 12.92 -0.73 16.99
C GLN A 43 13.15 0.24 15.82
N TYR A 44 13.94 -0.16 14.81
CA TYR A 44 14.15 0.65 13.61
C TYR A 44 12.86 0.94 12.87
N ARG A 45 12.00 -0.07 12.68
CA ARG A 45 10.66 0.06 12.12
C ARG A 45 9.81 1.03 12.95
N ALA A 46 9.82 0.92 14.27
CA ALA A 46 9.06 1.79 15.16
C ALA A 46 9.55 3.25 15.11
N ALA A 47 10.87 3.48 14.97
CA ALA A 47 11.45 4.81 14.80
C ALA A 47 10.98 5.53 13.53
N HIS A 48 10.40 4.83 12.54
CA HIS A 48 9.79 5.45 11.36
C HIS A 48 8.47 6.17 11.66
N LEU A 49 7.84 5.97 12.83
CA LEU A 49 6.55 6.61 13.14
C LEU A 49 6.62 8.13 13.09
N TYR A 50 7.67 8.72 13.66
CA TYR A 50 7.84 10.17 13.66
C TYR A 50 8.05 10.75 12.23
N PRO A 51 9.02 10.29 11.43
CA PRO A 51 9.20 10.81 10.07
C PRO A 51 7.96 10.54 9.20
N LEU A 52 7.29 9.40 9.37
CA LEU A 52 6.02 9.11 8.68
C LEU A 52 4.93 10.13 9.01
N MET A 53 4.79 10.53 10.27
CA MET A 53 3.86 11.59 10.68
C MET A 53 4.20 12.94 10.05
N ILE A 54 5.49 13.32 10.03
CA ILE A 54 5.94 14.58 9.43
C ILE A 54 5.64 14.62 7.93
N ILE A 55 6.00 13.57 7.20
CA ILE A 55 5.73 13.47 5.76
C ILE A 55 4.22 13.39 5.49
N LYS A 56 3.44 12.67 6.30
CA LYS A 56 1.97 12.67 6.20
C LYS A 56 1.40 14.08 6.35
N ASN A 57 1.87 14.86 7.33
CA ASN A 57 1.39 16.21 7.58
C ASN A 57 1.74 17.17 6.42
N LEU A 58 2.94 17.04 5.84
CA LEU A 58 3.31 17.75 4.62
C LEU A 58 2.32 17.43 3.50
N VAL A 59 2.15 16.15 3.19
CA VAL A 59 1.30 15.69 2.08
C VAL A 59 -0.17 16.07 2.30
N TRP A 60 -0.67 15.93 3.53
CA TRP A 60 -2.02 16.32 3.92
C TRP A 60 -2.30 17.79 3.63
N LYS A 61 -1.38 18.70 3.97
CA LYS A 61 -1.54 20.14 3.68
C LYS A 61 -1.67 20.44 2.19
N HIS A 62 -1.00 19.68 1.33
CA HIS A 62 -1.10 19.85 -0.12
C HIS A 62 -2.38 19.21 -0.67
N ALA A 63 -2.71 17.99 -0.24
CA ALA A 63 -3.91 17.27 -0.66
C ALA A 63 -5.20 18.02 -0.30
N GLN A 64 -5.30 18.57 0.92
CA GLN A 64 -6.50 19.29 1.39
C GLN A 64 -6.79 20.58 0.61
N LYS A 65 -5.79 21.18 -0.05
CA LYS A 65 -5.98 22.33 -0.94
C LYS A 65 -6.61 21.95 -2.29
N ILE A 66 -6.48 20.68 -2.68
CA ILE A 66 -6.92 20.17 -3.98
C ILE A 66 -8.24 19.43 -3.83
N ASN A 67 -8.30 18.48 -2.89
CA ASN A 67 -9.48 17.70 -2.60
C ASN A 67 -9.58 17.47 -1.09
N LYS A 68 -10.54 18.13 -0.45
CA LYS A 68 -10.84 17.96 0.99
C LYS A 68 -11.29 16.54 1.33
N ASN A 69 -11.84 15.82 0.35
CA ASN A 69 -12.31 14.45 0.49
C ASN A 69 -11.23 13.40 0.21
N ALA A 70 -10.03 13.80 -0.23
CA ALA A 70 -8.92 12.88 -0.48
C ALA A 70 -8.68 11.97 0.72
N ILE A 71 -8.49 10.69 0.45
CA ILE A 71 -8.23 9.69 1.48
C ILE A 71 -6.72 9.65 1.70
N ILE A 72 -6.30 9.85 2.94
CA ILE A 72 -4.90 9.76 3.34
C ILE A 72 -4.79 8.70 4.42
N ALA A 73 -3.99 7.68 4.14
CA ALA A 73 -3.75 6.61 5.06
C ALA A 73 -2.26 6.37 5.21
N ARG A 74 -1.83 6.02 6.43
CA ARG A 74 -0.44 5.71 6.70
C ARG A 74 -0.32 4.39 7.44
N ARG A 75 0.72 3.63 7.10
CA ARG A 75 1.06 2.37 7.75
C ARG A 75 2.56 2.19 7.86
N LEU A 76 2.97 1.46 8.88
CA LEU A 76 4.28 0.82 8.87
C LEU A 76 4.20 -0.50 8.13
N LYS A 77 5.30 -0.89 7.49
CA LYS A 77 5.45 -2.23 6.96
C LYS A 77 5.44 -3.25 8.10
N ARG A 78 4.75 -4.36 7.90
CA ARG A 78 4.69 -5.48 8.87
C ARG A 78 6.08 -6.07 9.07
N LEU A 79 6.42 -6.41 10.31
CA LEU A 79 7.71 -7.03 10.61
C LEU A 79 7.90 -8.37 9.87
N PRO A 80 6.92 -9.29 9.80
CA PRO A 80 7.03 -10.50 8.99
C PRO A 80 7.37 -10.22 7.52
N THR A 81 6.78 -9.18 6.91
CA THR A 81 7.07 -8.80 5.52
C THR A 81 8.48 -8.19 5.36
N ILE A 82 9.02 -7.53 6.39
CA ILE A 82 10.41 -7.06 6.37
C ILE A 82 11.37 -8.26 6.44
N ILE A 83 11.11 -9.20 7.35
CA ILE A 83 11.91 -10.42 7.53
C ILE A 83 11.87 -11.28 6.27
N ASP A 84 10.68 -11.53 5.70
CA ASP A 84 10.51 -12.24 4.43
C ASP A 84 11.35 -11.59 3.32
N LYS A 85 11.27 -10.26 3.16
CA LYS A 85 12.06 -9.52 2.15
C LYS A 85 13.57 -9.64 2.36
N LEU A 86 14.04 -9.85 3.60
CA LEU A 86 15.45 -10.11 3.90
C LEU A 86 15.86 -11.55 3.57
N ARG A 87 14.99 -12.53 3.80
CA ARG A 87 15.32 -13.96 3.66
C ARG A 87 15.09 -14.50 2.26
N ARG A 88 14.06 -14.04 1.55
CA ARG A 88 13.68 -14.58 0.23
C ARG A 88 14.74 -14.28 -0.84
N LYS A 89 14.75 -15.09 -1.90
CA LYS A 89 15.50 -14.79 -3.12
C LYS A 89 15.00 -13.49 -3.76
N THR A 90 15.85 -12.83 -4.54
CA THR A 90 15.45 -11.65 -5.30
C THR A 90 14.28 -11.96 -6.21
N LEU A 91 13.56 -10.90 -6.60
CA LEU A 91 12.39 -11.05 -7.45
C LEU A 91 12.74 -11.71 -8.79
N ASP A 92 13.95 -11.50 -9.33
CA ASP A 92 14.37 -12.11 -10.59
C ASP A 92 14.77 -13.60 -10.46
N GLY A 93 14.83 -14.15 -9.25
CA GLY A 93 15.27 -15.52 -8.96
C GLY A 93 16.73 -15.83 -9.33
N LYS A 94 17.47 -14.86 -9.86
CA LYS A 94 18.80 -15.00 -10.45
C LYS A 94 19.88 -14.35 -9.59
N THR A 95 19.58 -13.19 -9.02
CA THR A 95 20.56 -12.43 -8.25
C THR A 95 20.56 -12.81 -6.76
N PRO A 96 21.72 -12.85 -6.09
CA PRO A 96 21.75 -13.02 -4.64
C PRO A 96 21.04 -11.84 -3.95
N ASN A 97 20.20 -12.14 -2.95
CA ASN A 97 19.58 -11.08 -2.17
C ASN A 97 20.65 -10.33 -1.37
N SER A 98 20.81 -9.04 -1.67
CA SER A 98 21.76 -8.13 -1.02
C SER A 98 21.06 -6.96 -0.33
N ILE A 99 19.72 -7.04 -0.18
CA ILE A 99 18.93 -5.94 0.38
C ILE A 99 19.34 -5.65 1.82
N ALA A 100 19.49 -4.37 2.13
CA ALA A 100 19.70 -3.88 3.49
C ALA A 100 18.40 -3.23 3.98
N VAL A 101 18.02 -3.50 5.23
CA VAL A 101 16.82 -2.90 5.87
C VAL A 101 16.85 -1.38 5.79
N THR A 102 18.02 -0.78 6.00
CA THR A 102 18.22 0.67 5.94
C THR A 102 18.04 1.28 4.54
N ARG A 103 17.98 0.45 3.49
CA ARG A 103 17.70 0.86 2.10
C ARG A 103 16.25 0.61 1.69
N MET A 104 15.41 0.06 2.57
CA MET A 104 13.99 -0.15 2.29
C MET A 104 13.24 1.17 2.46
N SER A 105 12.90 1.81 1.33
CA SER A 105 12.16 3.08 1.34
C SER A 105 10.70 2.94 1.80
N ASP A 106 10.18 1.71 1.85
CA ASP A 106 8.78 1.41 2.10
C ASP A 106 8.50 0.89 3.53
N ILE A 107 9.40 1.16 4.49
CA ILE A 107 9.15 0.86 5.92
C ILE A 107 8.04 1.76 6.46
N GLY A 108 8.13 3.07 6.22
CA GLY A 108 7.04 4.01 6.44
C GLY A 108 6.34 4.33 5.13
N GLY A 109 5.04 4.04 5.04
CA GLY A 109 4.25 4.28 3.83
C GLY A 109 3.08 5.22 4.09
N CYS A 110 2.91 6.21 3.22
CA CYS A 110 1.75 7.09 3.16
C CYS A 110 1.07 6.92 1.80
N ARG A 111 -0.24 6.74 1.79
CA ARG A 111 -1.04 6.64 0.56
C ARG A 111 -1.99 7.81 0.50
N VAL A 112 -2.08 8.43 -0.66
CA VAL A 112 -3.07 9.46 -0.98
C VAL A 112 -3.91 8.98 -2.15
N ILE A 113 -5.22 8.92 -1.94
CA ILE A 113 -6.19 8.54 -2.95
C ILE A 113 -7.04 9.76 -3.27
N VAL A 114 -6.99 10.20 -4.52
CA VAL A 114 -7.75 11.33 -5.06
C VAL A 114 -8.79 10.83 -6.07
N ASP A 115 -9.70 11.70 -6.48
CA ASP A 115 -10.88 11.26 -7.23
C ASP A 115 -10.55 10.95 -8.69
N ASN A 116 -9.66 11.72 -9.32
CA ASN A 116 -9.41 11.64 -10.75
C ASN A 116 -7.97 12.05 -11.14
N ARG A 117 -7.67 11.92 -12.43
CA ARG A 117 -6.39 12.27 -13.04
C ARG A 117 -5.95 13.71 -12.76
N TYR A 118 -6.87 14.68 -12.89
CA TYR A 118 -6.54 16.10 -12.74
C TYR A 118 -6.03 16.41 -11.33
N GLU A 119 -6.76 15.94 -10.31
CA GLU A 119 -6.35 16.10 -8.91
C GLU A 119 -5.01 15.43 -8.60
N LEU A 120 -4.75 14.25 -9.19
CA LEU A 120 -3.50 13.53 -9.00
C LEU A 120 -2.32 14.33 -9.52
N LEU A 121 -2.43 14.86 -10.74
CA LEU A 121 -1.37 15.64 -11.38
C LEU A 121 -1.18 16.99 -10.69
N LEU A 122 -2.26 17.64 -10.25
CA LEU A 122 -2.15 18.85 -9.43
C LEU A 122 -1.44 18.59 -8.10
N LEU A 123 -1.75 17.48 -7.43
CA LEU A 123 -1.13 17.13 -6.17
C LEU A 123 0.35 16.85 -6.34
N ASP A 124 0.71 16.11 -7.39
CA ASP A 124 2.10 15.85 -7.70
C ASP A 124 2.87 17.15 -8.03
N SER A 125 2.31 18.03 -8.86
CA SER A 125 2.93 19.34 -9.14
C SER A 125 3.06 20.21 -7.89
N SER A 126 2.04 20.22 -7.02
CA SER A 126 2.03 20.99 -5.78
C SER A 126 3.12 20.53 -4.80
N LEU A 127 3.30 19.21 -4.67
CA LEU A 127 4.34 18.61 -3.84
C LEU A 127 5.74 18.83 -4.41
N ASP A 128 5.89 18.90 -5.75
CA ASP A 128 7.16 19.17 -6.40
C ASP A 128 7.66 20.59 -6.16
N LYS A 129 6.73 21.55 -6.14
CA LYS A 129 7.00 22.96 -5.83
C LYS A 129 7.14 23.23 -4.32
N SER A 130 6.99 22.21 -3.48
CA SER A 130 6.97 22.37 -2.02
C SER A 130 8.36 22.73 -1.48
N ARG A 131 8.46 23.84 -0.75
CA ARG A 131 9.68 24.20 -0.02
C ARG A 131 9.72 23.40 1.29
N THR A 132 10.56 22.37 1.32
CA THR A 132 10.76 21.51 2.50
C THR A 132 12.24 21.18 2.72
N THR A 133 12.58 20.79 3.96
CA THR A 133 13.89 20.27 4.37
C THR A 133 14.10 18.81 3.93
N HIS A 134 13.05 18.17 3.40
CA HIS A 134 13.08 16.81 2.88
C HIS A 134 13.43 16.80 1.39
N LYS A 135 14.07 15.72 0.92
CA LYS A 135 14.35 15.52 -0.52
C LYS A 135 13.46 14.40 -1.04
N SER A 136 12.70 14.65 -2.10
CA SER A 136 11.89 13.60 -2.75
C SER A 136 12.53 13.09 -4.03
N LYS A 137 12.50 11.77 -4.25
CA LYS A 137 12.73 11.13 -5.54
C LYS A 137 11.39 10.61 -6.07
N VAL A 138 11.10 10.83 -7.35
CA VAL A 138 9.83 10.43 -7.97
C VAL A 138 10.02 9.23 -8.89
N LYS A 139 9.11 8.26 -8.80
CA LYS A 139 8.94 7.17 -9.77
C LYS A 139 7.52 7.25 -10.30
N ASP A 140 7.39 7.59 -11.56
CA ASP A 140 6.11 7.74 -12.23
C ASP A 140 5.71 6.43 -12.92
N TYR A 141 4.92 5.61 -12.23
CA TYR A 141 4.37 4.38 -12.79
C TYR A 141 3.09 4.62 -13.60
N ILE A 142 2.60 5.86 -13.71
CA ILE A 142 1.55 6.18 -14.67
C ILE A 142 2.16 6.24 -16.06
N LYS A 143 3.27 6.97 -16.21
CA LYS A 143 4.01 7.07 -17.46
C LYS A 143 4.76 5.78 -17.82
N TYR A 144 5.34 5.11 -16.83
CA TYR A 144 6.10 3.87 -17.02
C TYR A 144 5.53 2.75 -16.13
N PRO A 145 4.38 2.14 -16.51
CA PRO A 145 3.73 1.11 -15.69
C PRO A 145 4.66 -0.08 -15.43
N LYS A 146 4.48 -0.73 -14.28
CA LYS A 146 5.22 -1.98 -14.02
C LYS A 146 4.74 -3.08 -14.97
N PRO A 147 5.55 -4.13 -15.19
CA PRO A 147 5.10 -5.32 -15.90
C PRO A 147 3.85 -5.97 -15.31
N THR A 148 3.50 -5.75 -14.05
CA THR A 148 2.23 -6.26 -13.50
C THR A 148 1.00 -5.48 -13.94
N GLY A 149 1.15 -4.36 -14.67
CA GLY A 149 0.08 -3.38 -14.91
C GLY A 149 -0.07 -2.34 -13.81
N TYR A 150 0.83 -2.30 -12.82
CA TYR A 150 0.70 -1.35 -11.71
C TYR A 150 0.94 0.10 -12.18
N ARG A 151 0.03 1.01 -11.80
CA ARG A 151 0.10 2.46 -12.05
C ARG A 151 -0.06 3.29 -10.76
N GLY A 152 0.49 4.52 -10.79
CA GLY A 152 0.48 5.49 -9.70
C GLY A 152 1.84 6.18 -9.52
N ILE A 153 1.89 7.30 -8.81
CA ILE A 153 3.14 8.04 -8.60
C ILE A 153 3.72 7.70 -7.22
N HIS A 154 4.99 7.28 -7.16
CA HIS A 154 5.70 7.02 -5.92
C HIS A 154 6.71 8.13 -5.65
N ARG A 155 6.57 8.81 -4.52
CA ARG A 155 7.53 9.82 -4.05
C ARG A 155 8.23 9.31 -2.81
N ILE A 156 9.53 9.08 -2.89
CA ILE A 156 10.35 8.64 -1.76
C ILE A 156 10.97 9.88 -1.13
N TYR A 157 10.53 10.23 0.08
CA TYR A 157 11.05 11.35 0.85
C TYR A 157 12.17 10.89 1.79
N SER A 158 13.37 11.38 1.57
CA SER A 158 14.46 11.30 2.54
C SER A 158 14.32 12.44 3.55
N CYS A 159 13.96 12.07 4.78
CA CYS A 159 13.68 13.00 5.86
C CYS A 159 14.93 13.78 6.26
N TYR A 160 14.74 15.07 6.53
CA TYR A 160 15.77 16.03 6.93
C TYR A 160 17.06 15.96 6.10
N ALA A 161 16.97 15.67 4.80
CA ALA A 161 18.14 15.49 3.94
C ALA A 161 19.03 16.76 3.81
N LYS A 162 18.51 17.92 4.20
CA LYS A 162 19.23 19.21 4.23
C LYS A 162 19.71 19.62 5.62
N ASP A 163 19.47 18.79 6.65
CA ASP A 163 19.86 19.06 8.04
C ASP A 163 20.71 17.89 8.55
N GLU A 164 22.02 18.15 8.65
CA GLU A 164 23.03 17.17 9.04
C GLU A 164 22.90 16.72 10.50
N THR A 165 22.36 17.59 11.36
CA THR A 165 22.29 17.37 12.81
C THR A 165 21.01 16.67 13.24
N HIS A 166 20.02 16.60 12.36
CA HIS A 166 18.71 16.09 12.72
C HIS A 166 18.73 14.57 12.97
N GLN A 167 18.22 14.16 14.11
CA GLN A 167 18.22 12.76 14.57
C GLN A 167 17.53 11.76 13.61
N TRP A 168 16.50 12.21 12.88
CA TRP A 168 15.79 11.41 11.86
C TRP A 168 16.32 11.59 10.42
N LYS A 169 17.53 12.13 10.26
CA LYS A 169 18.13 12.30 8.93
C LYS A 169 18.24 10.96 8.19
N GLY A 170 17.78 10.94 6.95
CA GLY A 170 17.88 9.80 6.05
C GLY A 170 17.04 8.59 6.45
N PHE A 171 15.96 8.81 7.21
CA PHE A 171 14.81 7.91 7.18
C PHE A 171 14.03 8.18 5.90
N ASP A 172 13.70 7.12 5.17
CA ASP A 172 12.93 7.21 3.93
C ASP A 172 11.46 6.90 4.20
N ILE A 173 10.57 7.73 3.66
CA ILE A 173 9.12 7.52 3.68
C ILE A 173 8.61 7.50 2.24
N GLU A 174 7.92 6.44 1.86
CA GLU A 174 7.29 6.33 0.55
C GLU A 174 5.87 6.90 0.58
N VAL A 175 5.61 7.89 -0.28
CA VAL A 175 4.29 8.46 -0.53
C VAL A 175 3.77 7.94 -1.87
N GLN A 176 2.62 7.27 -1.86
CA GLN A 176 1.97 6.72 -3.05
C GLN A 176 0.75 7.58 -3.40
N LEU A 177 0.80 8.28 -4.54
CA LEU A 177 -0.33 9.02 -5.08
C LEU A 177 -1.07 8.15 -6.09
N ARG A 178 -2.37 7.99 -5.90
CA ARG A 178 -3.24 7.18 -6.76
C ARG A 178 -4.60 7.86 -6.95
N THR A 179 -5.22 7.60 -8.08
CA THR A 179 -6.66 7.83 -8.24
C THR A 179 -7.45 6.71 -7.54
N LYS A 180 -8.77 6.87 -7.44
CA LYS A 180 -9.68 5.82 -6.97
C LYS A 180 -9.57 4.53 -7.80
N LEU A 181 -9.50 4.61 -9.14
CA LEU A 181 -9.42 3.41 -9.99
C LEU A 181 -8.05 2.71 -9.91
N GLN A 182 -6.96 3.47 -9.84
CA GLN A 182 -5.62 2.90 -9.61
C GLN A 182 -5.53 2.24 -8.23
N HIS A 183 -6.18 2.82 -7.22
CA HIS A 183 -6.26 2.21 -5.91
C HIS A 183 -7.07 0.91 -5.93
N LEU A 184 -8.27 0.95 -6.53
CA LEU A 184 -9.15 -0.22 -6.73
C LEU A 184 -8.40 -1.38 -7.37
N TRP A 185 -7.73 -1.13 -8.50
CA TRP A 185 -6.91 -2.14 -9.18
C TRP A 185 -5.86 -2.73 -8.24
N ALA A 186 -5.10 -1.87 -7.56
CA ALA A 186 -3.98 -2.30 -6.72
C ALA A 186 -4.42 -3.09 -5.49
N THR A 187 -5.63 -2.84 -4.97
CA THR A 187 -6.23 -3.57 -3.86
C THR A 187 -6.87 -4.87 -4.30
N THR A 188 -7.50 -4.93 -5.49
CA THR A 188 -8.02 -6.19 -6.02
C THR A 188 -6.89 -7.18 -6.30
N VAL A 189 -5.72 -6.73 -6.76
CA VAL A 189 -4.52 -7.58 -6.82
C VAL A 189 -4.16 -8.14 -5.44
N GLU A 190 -4.21 -7.33 -4.36
CA GLU A 190 -3.97 -7.84 -3.00
C GLU A 190 -5.02 -8.86 -2.55
N VAL A 191 -6.27 -8.72 -2.98
CA VAL A 191 -7.31 -9.72 -2.70
C VAL A 191 -6.98 -11.03 -3.41
N VAL A 192 -6.64 -10.99 -4.71
CA VAL A 192 -6.31 -12.21 -5.46
C VAL A 192 -5.06 -12.90 -4.89
N ASP A 193 -4.05 -12.15 -4.43
CA ASP A 193 -2.90 -12.72 -3.71
C ASP A 193 -3.33 -13.59 -2.52
N LEU A 194 -4.33 -13.13 -1.75
CA LEU A 194 -4.89 -13.87 -0.63
C LEU A 194 -5.68 -15.09 -1.12
N CYS A 195 -6.47 -14.92 -2.18
CA CYS A 195 -7.33 -15.95 -2.76
C CYS A 195 -6.54 -17.15 -3.30
N GLU A 196 -5.44 -16.88 -3.99
CA GLU A 196 -4.63 -17.92 -4.64
C GLU A 196 -3.65 -18.58 -3.66
N GLY A 197 -3.59 -18.13 -2.39
CA GLY A 197 -2.59 -18.59 -1.42
C GLY A 197 -1.16 -18.30 -1.88
N ARG A 198 -0.98 -17.36 -2.82
CA ARG A 198 0.27 -17.03 -3.49
C ARG A 198 0.39 -15.51 -3.52
N ALA A 199 1.46 -14.98 -2.95
CA ALA A 199 1.72 -13.55 -3.01
C ALA A 199 2.13 -13.11 -4.43
N LEU A 200 1.17 -12.82 -5.30
CA LEU A 200 1.44 -12.33 -6.67
C LEU A 200 2.26 -11.02 -6.65
N LYS A 201 2.24 -10.25 -5.54
CA LYS A 201 3.11 -9.08 -5.33
C LYS A 201 4.55 -9.39 -4.94
N THR A 202 4.86 -10.53 -4.31
CA THR A 202 6.22 -10.81 -3.80
C THR A 202 6.97 -11.86 -4.61
N ASN A 203 6.30 -12.61 -5.49
CA ASN A 203 6.95 -13.52 -6.43
C ASN A 203 6.18 -13.63 -7.78
N PRO A 204 6.44 -12.76 -8.76
CA PRO A 204 5.78 -12.80 -10.08
C PRO A 204 6.06 -14.10 -10.86
N PHE A 205 7.13 -14.83 -10.53
CA PHE A 205 7.58 -16.01 -11.27
C PHE A 205 6.88 -17.31 -10.83
N GLU A 206 6.27 -17.34 -9.64
CA GLU A 206 5.35 -18.41 -9.19
C GLU A 206 3.87 -18.02 -9.36
N SER A 207 3.61 -16.77 -9.75
CA SER A 207 2.28 -16.28 -10.05
C SER A 207 1.81 -16.80 -11.41
N ASN A 208 0.53 -17.15 -11.53
CA ASN A 208 -0.04 -17.58 -12.80
C ASN A 208 0.09 -16.44 -13.83
N PRO A 209 0.83 -16.61 -14.95
CA PRO A 209 1.01 -15.55 -15.94
C PRO A 209 -0.31 -15.00 -16.50
N SER A 210 -1.35 -15.84 -16.51
CA SER A 210 -2.69 -15.43 -16.94
C SER A 210 -3.29 -14.38 -15.99
N TRP A 211 -3.00 -14.44 -14.68
CA TRP A 211 -3.42 -13.41 -13.72
C TRP A 211 -2.69 -12.08 -13.96
N ILE A 212 -1.38 -12.14 -14.23
CA ILE A 212 -0.61 -10.94 -14.59
C ILE A 212 -1.23 -10.29 -15.82
N GLU A 213 -1.47 -11.06 -16.88
CA GLU A 213 -2.05 -10.56 -18.13
C GLU A 213 -3.46 -9.99 -17.89
N PHE A 214 -4.30 -10.70 -17.13
CA PHE A 214 -5.65 -10.22 -16.78
C PHE A 214 -5.61 -8.83 -16.12
N PHE A 215 -4.73 -8.65 -15.14
CA PHE A 215 -4.58 -7.38 -14.44
C PHE A 215 -3.91 -6.30 -15.30
N GLN A 216 -2.96 -6.64 -16.16
CA GLN A 216 -2.41 -5.70 -17.14
C GLN A 216 -3.53 -5.12 -18.02
N LEU A 217 -4.36 -5.98 -18.63
CA LEU A 217 -5.44 -5.55 -19.52
C LEU A 217 -6.50 -4.70 -18.79
N MET A 218 -6.86 -5.08 -17.56
CA MET A 218 -7.72 -4.24 -16.71
C MET A 218 -7.08 -2.87 -16.42
N SER A 219 -5.76 -2.81 -16.22
CA SER A 219 -5.08 -1.53 -16.02
C SER A 219 -5.07 -0.66 -17.27
N GLU A 220 -5.00 -1.25 -18.47
CA GLU A 220 -5.05 -0.49 -19.72
C GLU A 220 -6.42 0.19 -19.87
N PHE A 221 -7.52 -0.54 -19.65
CA PHE A 221 -8.85 0.05 -19.68
C PHE A 221 -9.07 1.14 -18.63
N ILE A 222 -8.56 0.95 -17.41
CA ILE A 222 -8.59 2.00 -16.38
C ILE A 222 -7.79 3.23 -16.83
N ALA A 223 -6.58 3.05 -17.38
CA ALA A 223 -5.75 4.17 -17.82
C ALA A 223 -6.39 4.91 -19.00
N ASP A 224 -7.06 4.19 -19.91
CA ASP A 224 -7.84 4.79 -21.00
C ASP A 224 -9.03 5.58 -20.45
N GLU A 225 -9.82 5.01 -19.52
CA GLU A 225 -10.96 5.68 -18.87
C GLU A 225 -10.52 6.98 -18.17
N GLU A 226 -9.40 6.94 -17.46
CA GLU A 226 -8.84 8.11 -16.78
C GLU A 226 -8.20 9.14 -17.72
N GLY A 227 -8.09 8.80 -19.02
CA GLY A 227 -7.48 9.62 -20.05
C GLY A 227 -5.96 9.72 -19.95
N PHE A 228 -5.28 8.83 -19.21
CA PHE A 228 -3.82 8.77 -19.20
C PHE A 228 -3.25 8.19 -20.49
N ILE A 229 -4.00 7.31 -21.15
CA ILE A 229 -3.70 6.76 -22.47
C ILE A 229 -4.94 6.85 -23.36
N PHE A 230 -4.76 6.54 -24.64
CA PHE A 230 -5.84 6.34 -25.59
C PHE A 230 -5.68 4.96 -26.22
N ILE A 231 -6.74 4.15 -26.16
CA ILE A 231 -6.83 2.86 -26.85
C ILE A 231 -7.85 2.99 -27.98
N ALA A 232 -7.43 2.67 -29.20
CA ALA A 232 -8.31 2.71 -30.37
C ALA A 232 -9.46 1.67 -30.24
N PRO A 233 -10.64 1.92 -30.83
CA PRO A 233 -11.78 1.00 -30.74
C PRO A 233 -11.47 -0.45 -31.18
N THR A 234 -10.64 -0.62 -32.22
CA THR A 234 -10.21 -1.95 -32.70
C THR A 234 -9.39 -2.69 -31.63
N ASP A 235 -8.44 -2.01 -30.99
CA ASP A 235 -7.62 -2.57 -29.93
C ASP A 235 -8.44 -2.84 -28.67
N LYS A 236 -9.44 -2.00 -28.36
CA LYS A 236 -10.38 -2.23 -27.25
C LYS A 236 -11.15 -3.53 -27.43
N ASN A 237 -11.61 -3.84 -28.64
CA ASN A 237 -12.29 -5.13 -28.92
C ASN A 237 -11.35 -6.31 -28.70
N ARG A 238 -10.10 -6.23 -29.19
CA ARG A 238 -9.09 -7.28 -28.98
C ARG A 238 -8.77 -7.49 -27.50
N ILE A 239 -8.55 -6.41 -26.75
CA ILE A 239 -8.29 -6.45 -25.29
C ILE A 239 -9.49 -7.06 -24.57
N LYS A 240 -10.71 -6.64 -24.92
CA LYS A 240 -11.96 -7.18 -24.37
C LYS A 240 -12.08 -8.69 -24.58
N GLU A 241 -11.91 -9.17 -25.82
CA GLU A 241 -11.99 -10.60 -26.13
C GLU A 241 -10.95 -11.39 -25.32
N ARG A 242 -9.72 -10.86 -25.24
CA ARG A 242 -8.66 -11.48 -24.45
C ARG A 242 -9.00 -11.50 -22.95
N LEU A 243 -9.55 -10.42 -22.43
CA LEU A 243 -9.95 -10.30 -21.03
C LEU A 243 -11.08 -11.28 -20.67
N ILE A 244 -12.06 -11.48 -21.57
CA ILE A 244 -13.12 -12.49 -21.41
C ILE A 244 -12.52 -13.90 -21.40
N SER A 245 -11.63 -14.22 -22.35
CA SER A 245 -10.95 -15.52 -22.42
C SER A 245 -10.13 -15.81 -21.15
N LEU A 246 -9.40 -14.81 -20.63
CA LEU A 246 -8.65 -14.94 -19.38
C LEU A 246 -9.57 -15.15 -18.18
N ASN A 247 -10.72 -14.44 -18.12
CA ASN A 247 -11.70 -14.66 -17.08
C ASN A 247 -12.25 -16.09 -17.10
N GLN A 248 -12.60 -16.62 -18.27
CA GLN A 248 -13.05 -18.02 -18.43
C GLN A 248 -11.99 -19.02 -17.97
N LYS A 249 -10.72 -18.78 -18.33
CA LYS A 249 -9.59 -19.64 -17.93
C LYS A 249 -9.34 -19.63 -16.43
N LEU A 250 -9.40 -18.45 -15.81
CA LEU A 250 -9.05 -18.26 -14.40
C LEU A 250 -10.23 -18.46 -13.45
N ASN A 251 -11.45 -18.43 -13.98
CA ASN A 251 -12.68 -18.19 -13.25
C ASN A 251 -12.58 -16.94 -12.35
N ALA A 252 -11.96 -15.87 -12.87
CA ALA A 252 -11.48 -14.74 -12.07
C ALA A 252 -12.62 -13.99 -11.34
N ILE A 253 -13.67 -13.63 -12.08
CA ILE A 253 -14.80 -12.87 -11.52
C ILE A 253 -15.59 -13.69 -10.50
N ASP A 254 -15.86 -14.97 -10.78
CA ASP A 254 -16.61 -15.81 -9.84
C ASP A 254 -15.82 -16.15 -8.58
N LYS A 255 -14.49 -16.29 -8.68
CA LYS A 255 -13.61 -16.30 -7.51
C LYS A 255 -13.80 -15.03 -6.69
N LEU A 256 -13.62 -13.85 -7.29
CA LEU A 256 -13.76 -12.56 -6.59
C LEU A 256 -15.14 -12.39 -5.93
N ARG A 257 -16.22 -12.82 -6.60
CA ARG A 257 -17.59 -12.84 -6.05
C ARG A 257 -17.72 -13.78 -4.85
N SER A 258 -17.18 -14.99 -4.96
CA SER A 258 -17.24 -16.00 -3.91
C SER A 258 -16.51 -15.52 -2.65
N PHE A 259 -15.32 -14.95 -2.82
CA PHE A 259 -14.57 -14.35 -1.73
C PHE A 259 -15.34 -13.20 -1.10
N ASN A 260 -15.86 -12.26 -1.89
CA ASN A 260 -16.65 -11.16 -1.36
C ASN A 260 -17.84 -11.66 -0.51
N ARG A 261 -18.54 -12.72 -0.93
CA ARG A 261 -19.61 -13.35 -0.14
C ARG A 261 -19.09 -13.90 1.20
N LEU A 262 -18.01 -14.68 1.18
CA LEU A 262 -17.39 -15.25 2.40
C LEU A 262 -17.03 -14.19 3.45
N PHE A 263 -16.75 -12.96 3.00
CA PHE A 263 -16.28 -11.87 3.87
C PHE A 263 -17.30 -10.75 4.08
N SER A 264 -18.46 -10.80 3.43
CA SER A 264 -19.47 -9.74 3.44
C SER A 264 -20.32 -9.63 4.71
N ASP A 265 -20.31 -10.65 5.57
CA ASP A 265 -21.22 -10.76 6.72
C ASP A 265 -20.92 -9.79 7.89
N LYS A 266 -19.91 -8.93 7.78
CA LYS A 266 -19.58 -7.96 8.83
C LYS A 266 -19.63 -6.53 8.30
N LYS A 267 -20.81 -5.91 8.39
CA LYS A 267 -20.94 -4.44 8.34
C LYS A 267 -20.15 -3.85 9.50
N LEU A 268 -18.99 -3.28 9.19
CA LEU A 268 -18.24 -2.42 10.09
C LEU A 268 -19.08 -1.18 10.42
N ASN A 269 -19.65 -1.14 11.63
CA ASN A 269 -20.33 0.06 12.11
C ASN A 269 -19.30 1.09 12.61
N LEU A 270 -18.58 1.70 11.67
CA LEU A 270 -17.57 2.76 11.92
C LEU A 270 -18.17 4.17 11.82
N SER A 271 -19.50 4.25 11.66
CA SER A 271 -20.31 5.43 11.33
C SER A 271 -20.13 6.63 12.27
N ASP A 272 -19.72 6.40 13.51
CA ASP A 272 -19.71 7.44 14.56
C ASP A 272 -18.31 7.93 14.93
N ARG A 273 -17.25 7.41 14.31
CA ARG A 273 -15.87 7.66 14.73
C ARG A 273 -15.18 8.62 13.76
N LYS A 274 -14.77 9.80 14.24
CA LYS A 274 -14.02 10.79 13.45
C LYS A 274 -12.68 10.20 12.96
N GLY A 275 -11.72 9.95 13.85
CA GLY A 275 -10.39 9.41 13.48
C GLY A 275 -9.79 8.57 14.59
N GLY A 276 -8.74 7.81 14.27
CA GLY A 276 -8.08 6.95 15.26
C GLY A 276 -7.19 5.89 14.64
N PHE A 277 -6.97 4.82 15.41
CA PHE A 277 -6.24 3.64 14.99
C PHE A 277 -7.19 2.48 14.75
N VAL A 278 -6.89 1.67 13.74
CA VAL A 278 -7.61 0.44 13.46
C VAL A 278 -6.63 -0.69 13.27
N ILE A 279 -6.91 -1.81 13.93
CA ILE A 279 -6.31 -3.11 13.64
C ILE A 279 -7.35 -3.90 12.86
N ILE A 280 -6.96 -4.42 11.69
CA ILE A 280 -7.76 -5.38 10.93
C ILE A 280 -6.91 -6.63 10.77
N ALA A 281 -7.44 -7.80 11.10
CA ALA A 281 -6.73 -9.06 10.89
C ALA A 281 -7.63 -10.04 10.13
N LEU A 282 -7.07 -10.66 9.10
CA LEU A 282 -7.68 -11.81 8.44
C LEU A 282 -7.04 -13.08 8.99
N LYS A 283 -7.84 -13.94 9.63
CA LYS A 283 -7.41 -15.25 10.16
C LYS A 283 -8.51 -16.28 9.94
N ASN A 284 -8.16 -17.44 9.37
CA ASN A 284 -9.09 -18.57 9.15
C ASN A 284 -10.39 -18.16 8.44
N ASN A 285 -10.30 -17.37 7.37
CA ASN A 285 -11.43 -16.79 6.65
C ASN A 285 -12.38 -15.91 7.50
N HIS A 286 -11.90 -15.40 8.64
CA HIS A 286 -12.62 -14.46 9.46
C HIS A 286 -11.87 -13.13 9.53
N ILE A 287 -12.62 -12.04 9.37
CA ILE A 287 -12.12 -10.68 9.60
C ILE A 287 -12.37 -10.32 11.07
N TYR A 288 -11.30 -9.90 11.73
CA TYR A 288 -11.26 -9.34 13.08
C TYR A 288 -10.91 -7.87 12.99
N PHE A 289 -11.54 -7.05 13.82
CA PHE A 289 -11.24 -5.62 13.88
C PHE A 289 -11.21 -5.13 15.31
N GLN A 290 -10.33 -4.17 15.59
CA GLN A 290 -10.28 -3.42 16.82
C GLN A 290 -10.03 -1.94 16.50
N VAL A 291 -10.76 -1.05 17.16
CA VAL A 291 -10.70 0.40 16.92
C VAL A 291 -10.30 1.10 18.20
N PHE A 292 -9.37 2.04 18.09
CA PHE A 292 -8.85 2.81 19.22
C PHE A 292 -8.89 4.30 18.89
N ALA A 293 -9.21 5.14 19.88
CA ALA A 293 -9.10 6.59 19.74
C ALA A 293 -7.63 7.03 19.62
N HIS A 294 -7.38 8.25 19.11
CA HIS A 294 -6.01 8.80 19.04
C HIS A 294 -5.30 8.84 20.41
N SER A 295 -6.04 9.03 21.51
CA SER A 295 -5.51 8.99 22.87
C SER A 295 -5.02 7.60 23.31
N GLN A 296 -5.51 6.53 22.66
CA GLN A 296 -5.24 5.13 23.02
C GLN A 296 -4.11 4.52 22.19
N LYS A 297 -3.19 5.34 21.65
CA LYS A 297 -2.07 4.89 20.80
C LYS A 297 -1.28 3.72 21.40
N HIS A 298 -0.95 3.79 22.68
CA HIS A 298 -0.17 2.73 23.35
C HIS A 298 -0.92 1.40 23.41
N LEU A 299 -2.22 1.42 23.71
CA LEU A 299 -3.06 0.22 23.71
C LEU A 299 -3.16 -0.38 22.31
N ALA A 300 -3.36 0.47 21.29
CA ALA A 300 -3.46 0.02 19.90
C ALA A 300 -2.16 -0.66 19.43
N ILE A 301 -1.00 -0.12 19.82
CA ILE A 301 0.30 -0.73 19.50
C ILE A 301 0.48 -2.07 20.22
N ALA A 302 0.11 -2.15 21.51
CA ALA A 302 0.20 -3.39 22.27
C ALA A 302 -0.67 -4.49 21.66
N SER A 303 -1.95 -4.20 21.39
CA SER A 303 -2.87 -5.16 20.75
C SER A 303 -2.42 -5.59 19.35
N TYR A 304 -1.80 -4.69 18.58
CA TYR A 304 -1.27 -5.07 17.27
C TYR A 304 -0.07 -6.00 17.36
N SER A 305 0.74 -5.88 18.42
CA SER A 305 1.88 -6.77 18.63
C SER A 305 1.45 -8.22 18.76
N ASP A 306 0.29 -8.50 19.34
CA ASP A 306 -0.23 -9.87 19.46
C ASP A 306 -0.68 -10.41 18.11
N VAL A 307 -1.31 -9.57 17.28
CA VAL A 307 -1.67 -9.92 15.89
C VAL A 307 -0.43 -10.16 15.02
N GLU A 308 0.67 -9.44 15.25
CA GLU A 308 1.92 -9.66 14.49
C GLU A 308 2.64 -10.97 14.84
N LYS A 309 2.44 -11.51 16.06
CA LYS A 309 3.02 -12.78 16.50
C LYS A 309 2.29 -14.00 15.94
N ASP A 310 1.05 -13.80 15.50
CA ASP A 310 0.22 -14.85 14.92
C ASP A 310 0.55 -15.03 13.42
N GLU A 311 1.28 -16.10 13.09
CA GLU A 311 1.70 -16.40 11.72
C GLU A 311 0.51 -16.67 10.77
N GLU A 312 -0.62 -17.13 11.30
CA GLU A 312 -1.86 -17.36 10.54
C GLU A 312 -2.65 -16.06 10.30
N ALA A 313 -2.32 -14.98 11.01
CA ALA A 313 -3.01 -13.71 10.90
C ALA A 313 -2.36 -12.77 9.88
N ASN A 314 -3.14 -12.32 8.91
CA ASN A 314 -2.79 -11.16 8.10
C ASN A 314 -3.31 -9.87 8.73
N GLY A 315 -2.54 -9.34 9.69
CA GLY A 315 -2.84 -8.12 10.42
C GLY A 315 -2.36 -6.83 9.75
N LEU A 316 -3.22 -5.81 9.72
CA LEU A 316 -2.93 -4.44 9.33
C LEU A 316 -3.21 -3.49 10.49
N PHE A 317 -2.22 -2.66 10.80
CA PHE A 317 -2.37 -1.51 11.68
C PHE A 317 -2.40 -0.22 10.86
N VAL A 318 -3.46 0.55 11.02
CA VAL A 318 -3.70 1.79 10.28
C VAL A 318 -3.98 2.93 11.24
N GLU A 319 -3.47 4.11 10.90
CA GLU A 319 -3.98 5.37 11.43
C GLU A 319 -4.63 6.19 10.31
N MET A 320 -5.82 6.73 10.57
CA MET A 320 -6.56 7.57 9.62
C MET A 320 -7.28 8.72 10.32
N ASP A 321 -7.45 9.82 9.58
CA ASP A 321 -8.20 11.00 10.05
C ASP A 321 -9.73 10.80 9.94
N ASP A 322 -10.18 9.87 9.09
CA ASP A 322 -11.57 9.50 8.88
C ASP A 322 -11.73 7.96 8.83
N LEU A 323 -12.24 7.36 9.91
CA LEU A 323 -12.43 5.90 9.96
C LEU A 323 -13.58 5.41 9.08
N LYS A 324 -14.53 6.28 8.70
CA LYS A 324 -15.57 5.92 7.72
C LYS A 324 -14.97 5.60 6.37
N LYS A 325 -13.78 6.16 6.08
CA LYS A 325 -13.05 5.95 4.84
C LYS A 325 -12.15 4.72 4.87
N LEU A 326 -12.16 3.91 5.94
CA LEU A 326 -11.33 2.72 6.07
C LEU A 326 -11.58 1.71 4.94
N SER A 327 -12.85 1.45 4.63
CA SER A 327 -13.24 0.55 3.54
C SER A 327 -12.74 1.03 2.17
N TYR A 328 -12.61 2.34 1.98
CA TYR A 328 -12.06 2.91 0.75
C TYR A 328 -10.52 2.90 0.73
N ALA A 329 -9.85 2.99 1.87
CA ALA A 329 -8.39 3.03 1.96
C ALA A 329 -7.72 1.65 1.92
N TYR A 330 -8.44 0.64 2.44
CA TYR A 330 -8.01 -0.76 2.56
C TYR A 330 -9.14 -1.74 2.23
N PRO A 331 -9.80 -1.63 1.06
CA PRO A 331 -10.88 -2.54 0.66
C PRO A 331 -10.41 -3.99 0.60
N ASN A 332 -9.11 -4.23 0.39
CA ASN A 332 -8.56 -5.58 0.34
C ASN A 332 -8.60 -6.33 1.69
N TYR A 333 -8.61 -5.61 2.81
CA TYR A 333 -8.79 -6.22 4.13
C TYR A 333 -10.27 -6.48 4.46
N LEU A 334 -11.18 -5.87 3.70
CA LEU A 334 -12.62 -6.15 3.73
C LEU A 334 -13.07 -7.04 2.58
N ILE A 335 -12.15 -7.38 1.68
CA ILE A 335 -12.36 -8.20 0.49
C ILE A 335 -13.51 -7.64 -0.39
N ASP A 336 -13.66 -6.31 -0.40
CA ASP A 336 -14.64 -5.64 -1.24
C ASP A 336 -14.10 -5.49 -2.67
N THR A 337 -14.62 -6.33 -3.56
CA THR A 337 -14.23 -6.41 -4.97
C THR A 337 -15.36 -5.98 -5.91
N LYS A 338 -16.51 -5.53 -5.39
CA LYS A 338 -17.73 -5.25 -6.19
C LYS A 338 -17.44 -4.27 -7.31
N TYR A 339 -16.84 -3.14 -6.95
CA TYR A 339 -16.58 -2.08 -7.92
C TYR A 339 -15.57 -2.51 -9.00
N PHE A 340 -14.65 -3.42 -8.69
CA PHE A 340 -13.73 -3.97 -9.70
C PHE A 340 -14.48 -4.90 -10.67
N ILE A 341 -15.41 -5.72 -10.16
CA ILE A 341 -16.27 -6.58 -10.97
C ILE A 341 -17.16 -5.71 -11.88
N ASP A 342 -17.76 -4.64 -11.36
CA ASP A 342 -18.56 -3.71 -12.14
C ASP A 342 -17.75 -3.06 -13.28
N LYS A 343 -16.47 -2.75 -13.03
CA LYS A 343 -15.55 -2.26 -14.07
C LYS A 343 -15.25 -3.31 -15.11
N PHE A 344 -14.97 -4.55 -14.72
CA PHE A 344 -14.81 -5.65 -15.66
C PHE A 344 -16.05 -5.80 -16.54
N ASP A 345 -17.25 -5.82 -15.94
CA ASP A 345 -18.51 -5.94 -16.68
C ASP A 345 -18.72 -4.75 -17.62
N THR A 346 -18.42 -3.53 -17.17
CA THR A 346 -18.47 -2.32 -18.02
C THR A 346 -17.54 -2.43 -19.23
N TYR A 347 -16.28 -2.81 -19.03
CA TYR A 347 -15.28 -2.90 -20.10
C TYR A 347 -15.57 -4.04 -21.09
N THR A 348 -16.24 -5.09 -20.63
CA THR A 348 -16.58 -6.25 -21.45
C THR A 348 -17.98 -6.14 -22.09
N ASN A 349 -18.81 -5.19 -21.67
CA ASN A 349 -20.08 -4.90 -22.33
C ASN A 349 -19.89 -4.27 -23.73
N SER A 350 -20.77 -4.57 -24.68
CA SER A 350 -20.66 -4.15 -26.09
C SER A 350 -20.82 -2.64 -26.32
N SER A 351 -21.42 -1.91 -25.38
CA SER A 351 -21.81 -0.50 -25.56
C SER A 351 -20.89 0.52 -24.89
N TYR A 352 -19.94 0.11 -24.04
CA TYR A 352 -19.09 1.07 -23.29
C TYR A 352 -18.26 1.97 -24.22
N TRP A 353 -17.82 1.42 -25.34
CA TRP A 353 -16.92 2.08 -26.28
C TRP A 353 -17.63 2.79 -27.44
N ALA A 354 -18.95 2.59 -27.56
CA ALA A 354 -19.76 3.10 -28.68
C ALA A 354 -20.26 4.54 -28.48
N LYS A 355 -20.16 5.08 -27.27
CA LYS A 355 -20.49 6.47 -26.98
C LYS A 355 -19.24 7.34 -27.16
N SER A 356 -19.33 8.38 -27.99
CA SER A 356 -18.25 9.37 -28.11
C SER A 356 -18.02 10.02 -26.74
N ARG A 357 -16.74 10.20 -26.39
CA ARG A 357 -16.33 10.94 -25.19
C ARG A 357 -16.72 12.40 -25.24
#